data_AF-A0A2P4ES96-F1
#
_entry.id   AF-A0A2P4ES96-F1
#
_cell.length_a   1.000
_cell.length_b   1.000
_cell.length_c   1.000
_cell.angle_alpha   90.00
_cell.angle_beta   90.00
_cell.angle_gamma   90.00
#
_symmetry.space_group_name_H-M   'P 1'
#
loop_
_entity.id
_entity.type
_entity.pdbx_description
1 polymer ?
#
loop_
_entity_poly.entity_id
_entity_poly.type
_entity_poly.pdbx_seq_one_letter_code
_entity_poly.pdbx_strand_id
1 'polypeptide(L)'
;MRESAFRRLLRSSGRGYLLEAVVCFGSLVVLIGLGVLMLPMAFADEADTPFAWLLTVLLLGGLCGIWALIQLVSKVALPAREVASPRAIVIMLLLGVASLLTFYTQWSLSPAANLMLVVLPLIGSAHFLFLARDYLVQRNRRG
;
A
#
# COMPACT_ATOMS: atom_id res chain seq x y z
N MET A 1 -26.36 -11.71 -18.30
CA MET A 1 -25.89 -10.68 -17.33
C MET A 1 -24.52 -11.08 -16.80
N ARG A 2 -23.47 -10.32 -17.12
CA ARG A 2 -22.08 -10.61 -16.70
C ARG A 2 -21.95 -10.14 -15.25
N GLU A 3 -21.99 -11.07 -14.31
CA GLU A 3 -21.73 -10.78 -12.90
C GLU A 3 -20.33 -10.15 -12.79
N SER A 4 -20.24 -8.92 -12.26
CA SER A 4 -18.96 -8.21 -12.20
C SER A 4 -18.01 -8.93 -11.25
N ALA A 5 -16.73 -9.02 -11.62
CA ALA A 5 -15.69 -9.64 -10.79
C ALA A 5 -15.69 -9.11 -9.34
N PHE A 6 -16.09 -7.84 -9.18
CA PHE A 6 -16.32 -7.17 -7.91
C PHE A 6 -17.41 -7.83 -7.03
N ARG A 7 -18.55 -8.22 -7.61
CA ARG A 7 -19.63 -8.91 -6.87
C ARG A 7 -19.24 -10.32 -6.45
N ARG A 8 -18.40 -11.02 -7.23
CA ARG A 8 -17.84 -12.33 -6.82
C ARG A 8 -16.82 -12.20 -5.68
N LEU A 9 -16.00 -11.15 -5.72
CA LEU A 9 -15.08 -10.78 -4.63
C LEU A 9 -15.82 -10.55 -3.30
N LEU A 10 -17.00 -9.94 -3.36
CA LEU A 10 -17.86 -9.66 -2.21
C LEU A 10 -18.65 -10.88 -1.69
N ARG A 11 -18.54 -12.07 -2.30
CA ARG A 11 -19.35 -13.25 -1.94
C ARG A 11 -18.55 -14.45 -1.41
N SER A 12 -17.20 -14.41 -1.43
CA SER A 12 -16.31 -15.51 -1.05
C SER A 12 -15.26 -15.13 0.01
N SER A 13 -14.28 -16.01 0.30
CA SER A 13 -13.12 -15.75 1.18
C SER A 13 -12.33 -14.48 0.83
N GLY A 14 -12.48 -13.97 -0.41
CA GLY A 14 -11.92 -12.68 -0.84
C GLY A 14 -12.36 -11.48 0.00
N ARG A 15 -13.52 -11.55 0.66
CA ARG A 15 -13.99 -10.50 1.59
C ARG A 15 -13.07 -10.34 2.81
N GLY A 16 -12.54 -11.45 3.33
CA GLY A 16 -11.66 -11.43 4.49
C GLY A 16 -10.37 -10.67 4.17
N TYR A 17 -9.78 -10.97 3.02
CA TYR A 17 -8.57 -10.30 2.55
C TYR A 17 -8.81 -8.82 2.21
N LEU A 18 -9.97 -8.46 1.66
CA LEU A 18 -10.32 -7.05 1.46
C LEU A 18 -10.47 -6.30 2.78
N LEU A 19 -11.17 -6.88 3.75
CA LEU A 19 -11.34 -6.28 5.07
C LEU A 19 -9.99 -6.11 5.76
N GLU A 20 -9.14 -7.13 5.71
CA GLU A 20 -7.79 -7.08 6.23
C GLU A 20 -6.96 -5.97 5.57
N ALA A 21 -7.03 -5.83 4.24
CA ALA A 21 -6.37 -4.74 3.54
C ALA A 21 -6.89 -3.36 4.00
N VAL A 22 -8.20 -3.22 4.20
CA VAL A 22 -8.79 -1.96 4.69
C VAL A 22 -8.33 -1.65 6.12
N VAL A 23 -8.32 -2.65 7.00
CA VAL A 23 -7.88 -2.47 8.40
C VAL A 23 -6.39 -2.15 8.46
N CYS A 24 -5.56 -2.87 7.70
CA CYS A 24 -4.11 -2.70 7.75
C CYS A 24 -3.61 -1.44 7.05
N PHE A 25 -4.25 -0.99 5.97
CA PHE A 25 -3.74 0.09 5.12
C PHE A 25 -4.66 1.31 5.05
N GLY A 26 -5.88 1.24 5.58
CA GLY A 26 -6.86 2.34 5.48
C GLY A 26 -6.33 3.66 6.02
N SER A 27 -5.65 3.63 7.18
CA SER A 27 -5.05 4.82 7.78
C SER A 27 -3.96 5.45 6.91
N LEU A 28 -3.19 4.64 6.17
CA LEU A 28 -2.19 5.14 5.21
C LEU A 28 -2.83 5.79 3.99
N VAL A 29 -3.94 5.23 3.49
CA VAL A 29 -4.69 5.83 2.38
C VAL A 29 -5.23 7.21 2.79
N VAL A 30 -5.77 7.32 4.01
CA VAL A 30 -6.22 8.61 4.55
C VAL A 30 -5.06 9.58 4.70
N LEU A 31 -3.93 9.13 5.26
CA LEU A 31 -2.73 9.96 5.43
C LEU A 31 -2.20 10.50 4.09
N ILE A 32 -2.13 9.65 3.06
CA ILE A 32 -1.72 10.04 1.71
C ILE A 32 -2.72 11.03 1.11
N GLY A 33 -4.02 10.80 1.27
CA GLY A 33 -5.06 11.75 0.84
C GLY A 33 -4.91 13.13 1.47
N LEU A 34 -4.64 13.17 2.78
CA LEU A 34 -4.37 14.42 3.51
C LEU A 34 -3.07 15.08 3.01
N GLY A 35 -2.01 14.32 2.79
CA GLY A 35 -0.75 14.86 2.28
C GLY A 35 -0.89 15.46 0.88
N VAL A 36 -1.65 14.82 -0.01
CA VAL A 36 -1.95 15.38 -1.35
C VAL A 36 -2.74 16.69 -1.24
N LEU A 37 -3.70 16.77 -0.32
CA LEU A 37 -4.46 18.01 -0.07
C LEU A 37 -3.56 19.13 0.46
N MET A 38 -2.58 18.80 1.30
CA MET A 38 -1.65 19.77 1.90
C MET A 38 -0.52 20.20 0.96
N LEU A 39 -0.25 19.44 -0.10
CA LEU A 39 0.87 19.69 -1.01
C LEU A 39 0.86 21.09 -1.65
N PRO A 40 -0.28 21.63 -2.16
CA PRO A 40 -0.31 22.98 -2.71
C PRO A 40 0.04 24.05 -1.66
N MET A 41 -0.42 23.86 -0.41
CA MET A 41 -0.12 24.79 0.68
C MET A 41 1.38 24.75 1.03
N ALA A 42 1.99 23.57 0.99
CA ALA A 42 3.43 23.41 1.23
C ALA A 42 4.29 24.12 0.16
N PHE A 43 3.84 24.19 -1.09
CA PHE A 43 4.55 24.94 -2.15
C PHE A 43 4.19 26.43 -2.19
N ALA A 44 3.02 26.82 -1.68
CA ALA A 44 2.63 28.22 -1.56
C ALA A 44 3.39 28.95 -0.45
N ASP A 45 3.83 28.20 0.58
CA ASP A 45 4.71 28.72 1.62
C ASP A 45 6.18 28.60 1.19
N GLU A 46 6.68 29.63 0.50
CA GLU A 46 8.05 29.67 -0.04
C GLU A 46 9.14 29.52 1.05
N ALA A 47 8.78 29.76 2.32
CA ALA A 47 9.69 29.69 3.45
C ALA A 47 10.17 28.26 3.78
N ASP A 48 9.46 27.21 3.34
CA ASP A 48 9.81 25.82 3.64
C ASP A 48 9.81 24.90 2.40
N THR A 49 10.50 25.37 1.36
CA THR A 49 10.72 24.61 0.11
C THR A 49 11.29 23.18 0.35
N PRO A 50 12.23 22.94 1.31
CA PRO A 50 12.71 21.59 1.59
C PRO A 50 11.60 20.64 2.10
N PHE A 51 10.70 21.14 2.94
CA PHE A 51 9.56 20.37 3.42
C PHE A 51 8.61 19.98 2.28
N ALA A 52 8.31 20.89 1.36
CA ALA A 52 7.46 20.61 0.21
C ALA A 52 8.02 19.48 -0.67
N TRP A 53 9.33 19.47 -0.91
CA TRP A 53 9.99 18.39 -1.63
C TRP A 53 10.02 17.07 -0.87
N LEU A 54 10.28 17.11 0.44
CA LEU A 54 10.20 15.92 1.28
C LEU A 54 8.79 15.32 1.24
N LEU A 55 7.76 16.13 1.41
CA LEU A 55 6.36 15.71 1.32
C LEU A 55 6.06 15.11 -0.06
N THR A 56 6.56 15.71 -1.14
CA THR A 56 6.40 15.19 -2.51
C THR A 56 7.01 13.79 -2.64
N VAL A 57 8.24 13.59 -2.19
CA VAL A 57 8.94 12.30 -2.26
C VAL A 57 8.20 11.24 -1.42
N LEU A 58 7.75 11.61 -0.22
CA LEU A 58 6.99 10.72 0.65
C LEU A 58 5.67 10.29 0.00
N LEU A 59 4.94 11.22 -0.61
CA LEU A 59 3.69 10.94 -1.33
C LEU A 59 3.91 10.04 -2.54
N LEU A 60 4.93 10.30 -3.35
CA LEU A 60 5.26 9.45 -4.50
C LEU A 60 5.59 8.02 -4.05
N GLY A 61 6.45 7.87 -3.04
CA GLY A 61 6.78 6.56 -2.47
C GLY A 61 5.54 5.87 -1.89
N GLY A 62 4.69 6.60 -1.17
CA GLY A 62 3.44 6.09 -0.60
C GLY A 62 2.45 5.61 -1.68
N LEU A 63 2.30 6.37 -2.76
CA LEU A 63 1.46 5.98 -3.91
C LEU A 63 2.00 4.74 -4.63
N CYS A 64 3.32 4.63 -4.81
CA CYS A 64 3.97 3.41 -5.32
C CYS A 64 3.67 2.21 -4.42
N GLY A 65 3.77 2.39 -3.09
CA GLY A 65 3.42 1.37 -2.10
C GLY A 65 1.96 0.92 -2.19
N ILE A 66 1.02 1.86 -2.22
CA ILE A 66 -0.41 1.56 -2.40
C ILE A 66 -0.65 0.80 -3.70
N TRP A 67 -0.05 1.23 -4.81
CA TRP A 67 -0.20 0.54 -6.08
C TRP A 67 0.27 -0.93 -5.99
N ALA A 68 1.45 -1.17 -5.37
CA ALA A 68 1.96 -2.52 -5.16
C ALA A 68 1.01 -3.37 -4.29
N LEU A 69 0.48 -2.79 -3.21
CA LEU A 69 -0.49 -3.43 -2.33
C LEU A 69 -1.77 -3.81 -3.07
N ILE A 70 -2.31 -2.91 -3.92
CA ILE A 70 -3.50 -3.20 -4.71
C ILE A 70 -3.25 -4.40 -5.65
N GLN A 71 -2.08 -4.47 -6.28
CA GLN A 71 -1.71 -5.60 -7.14
C GLN A 71 -1.61 -6.90 -6.33
N LEU A 72 -0.98 -6.84 -5.15
CA LEU A 72 -0.77 -7.98 -4.27
C LEU A 72 -2.09 -8.53 -3.71
N VAL A 73 -2.94 -7.65 -3.15
CA VAL A 73 -4.27 -7.97 -2.64
C VAL A 73 -5.15 -8.50 -3.77
N SER A 74 -5.08 -7.89 -4.96
CA SER A 74 -5.80 -8.37 -6.14
C SER A 74 -5.38 -9.79 -6.52
N LYS A 75 -4.08 -10.11 -6.44
CA LYS A 75 -3.56 -11.43 -6.77
C LYS A 75 -3.98 -12.48 -5.73
N VAL A 76 -3.98 -12.12 -4.45
CA VAL A 76 -4.40 -13.00 -3.35
C VAL A 76 -5.92 -13.26 -3.41
N ALA A 77 -6.72 -12.21 -3.57
CA ALA A 77 -8.17 -12.33 -3.57
C ALA A 77 -8.74 -12.91 -4.88
N LEU A 78 -8.04 -12.72 -6.00
CA LEU A 78 -8.38 -13.28 -7.31
C LEU A 78 -7.13 -13.89 -7.98
N PRO A 79 -6.77 -15.15 -7.67
CA PRO A 79 -5.56 -15.78 -8.21
C PRO A 79 -5.48 -15.83 -9.74
N ALA A 80 -6.64 -15.92 -10.41
CA ALA A 80 -6.76 -15.92 -11.87
C ALA A 80 -6.53 -14.55 -12.53
N ARG A 81 -6.48 -13.45 -11.75
CA ARG A 81 -6.28 -12.11 -12.29
C ARG A 81 -4.83 -11.92 -12.72
N GLU A 82 -4.66 -11.33 -13.90
CA GLU A 82 -3.37 -10.82 -14.35
C GLU A 82 -3.01 -9.55 -13.58
N VAL A 83 -1.80 -9.53 -13.04
CA VAL A 83 -1.24 -8.44 -12.24
C VAL A 83 0.16 -8.13 -12.75
N ALA A 84 0.70 -6.97 -12.38
CA ALA A 84 2.05 -6.55 -12.73
C ALA A 84 3.10 -7.57 -12.28
N SER A 85 4.28 -7.58 -12.91
CA SER A 85 5.31 -8.59 -12.63
C SER A 85 5.74 -8.62 -11.15
N PRO A 86 6.14 -9.80 -10.61
CA PRO A 86 6.52 -9.93 -9.21
C PRO A 86 7.60 -8.93 -8.78
N ARG A 87 8.61 -8.73 -9.64
CA ARG A 87 9.71 -7.80 -9.38
C ARG A 87 9.22 -6.36 -9.28
N ALA A 88 8.29 -5.94 -10.16
CA ALA A 88 7.73 -4.60 -10.10
C ALA A 88 6.92 -4.39 -8.81
N ILE A 89 6.11 -5.38 -8.40
CA ILE A 89 5.35 -5.31 -7.14
C ILE A 89 6.31 -5.17 -5.95
N VAL A 90 7.36 -5.99 -5.88
CA VAL A 90 8.33 -5.93 -4.76
C VAL A 90 9.07 -4.61 -4.73
N ILE A 91 9.58 -4.12 -5.86
CA ILE A 91 10.30 -2.83 -5.92
C ILE A 91 9.39 -1.68 -5.47
N MET A 92 8.17 -1.61 -6.01
CA MET A 92 7.23 -0.55 -5.65
C MET A 92 6.78 -0.64 -4.19
N LEU A 93 6.65 -1.85 -3.64
CA LEU A 93 6.37 -2.06 -2.22
C LEU A 93 7.54 -1.58 -1.35
N LEU A 94 8.78 -1.89 -1.74
CA LEU A 94 9.97 -1.42 -1.02
C LEU A 94 10.10 0.10 -1.02
N LEU A 95 9.74 0.77 -2.13
CA LEU A 95 9.65 2.23 -2.17
C LEU A 95 8.59 2.78 -1.19
N GLY A 96 7.44 2.11 -1.10
CA GLY A 96 6.42 2.44 -0.11
C GLY A 96 6.90 2.26 1.33
N VAL A 97 7.58 1.15 1.62
CA VAL A 97 8.17 0.90 2.95
C VAL A 97 9.24 1.92 3.27
N ALA A 98 10.11 2.26 2.32
CA ALA A 98 11.14 3.28 2.51
C ALA A 98 10.51 4.65 2.84
N SER A 99 9.50 5.07 2.08
CA SER A 99 8.74 6.30 2.38
C SER A 99 8.13 6.26 3.78
N LEU A 100 7.50 5.15 4.16
CA LEU A 100 6.90 5.00 5.48
C LEU A 100 7.93 5.09 6.62
N LEU A 101 9.11 4.48 6.44
CA LEU A 101 10.19 4.56 7.42
C LEU A 101 10.79 5.97 7.48
N THR A 102 10.94 6.65 6.35
CA THR A 102 11.34 8.06 6.34
C THR A 102 10.32 8.92 7.09
N PHE A 103 9.02 8.74 6.84
CA PHE A 103 7.97 9.39 7.62
C PHE A 103 8.10 9.09 9.13
N TYR A 104 8.30 7.83 9.52
CA TYR A 104 8.50 7.49 10.93
C TYR A 104 9.71 8.19 11.58
N THR A 105 10.79 8.41 10.84
CA THR A 105 11.99 9.09 11.37
C THR A 105 11.83 10.60 11.50
N GLN A 106 10.95 11.23 10.71
CA GLN A 106 10.79 12.68 10.63
C GLN A 106 9.71 13.21 11.58
N TRP A 107 8.74 12.37 11.96
CA TRP A 107 7.65 12.77 12.85
C TRP A 107 7.60 11.91 14.12
N SER A 108 7.43 12.57 15.27
CA SER A 108 7.17 11.87 16.53
C SER A 108 5.72 11.39 16.58
N LEU A 109 5.54 10.08 16.53
CA LEU A 109 4.21 9.46 16.57
C LEU A 109 3.84 9.07 18.00
N SER A 110 2.57 9.27 18.37
CA SER A 110 2.02 8.65 19.57
C SER A 110 2.05 7.11 19.44
N PRO A 111 2.01 6.35 20.55
CA PRO A 111 2.00 4.88 20.47
C PRO A 111 0.87 4.32 19.60
N ALA A 112 -0.32 4.93 19.67
CA ALA A 112 -1.47 4.55 18.85
C ALA A 112 -1.25 4.86 17.37
N ALA A 113 -0.70 6.04 17.05
CA ALA A 113 -0.38 6.42 15.67
C ALA A 113 0.71 5.53 15.08
N ASN A 114 1.74 5.18 15.87
CA ASN A 114 2.78 4.24 15.45
C ASN A 114 2.21 2.85 15.11
N LEU A 115 1.31 2.34 15.96
CA LEU A 115 0.63 1.07 15.70
C LEU A 115 -0.17 1.12 14.39
N MET A 116 -0.99 2.15 14.20
CA MET A 116 -1.90 2.26 13.06
C MET A 116 -1.21 2.64 11.73
N LEU A 117 -0.17 3.48 11.77
CA LEU A 117 0.48 4.01 10.58
C LEU A 117 1.72 3.24 10.19
N VAL A 118 2.40 2.55 11.12
CA VAL A 118 3.68 1.89 10.83
C VAL A 118 3.58 0.40 11.03
N VAL A 119 3.29 -0.06 12.25
CA VAL A 119 3.35 -1.48 12.61
C VAL A 119 2.32 -2.30 11.84
N LEU A 120 1.06 -1.86 11.85
CA LEU A 120 -0.04 -2.59 11.23
C LEU A 120 0.11 -2.70 9.69
N PRO A 121 0.46 -1.63 8.95
CA PRO A 121 0.80 -1.75 7.53
C PRO A 121 1.99 -2.67 7.23
N LEU A 122 3.03 -2.68 8.07
CA LEU A 122 4.19 -3.56 7.87
C LEU A 122 3.81 -5.04 8.07
N ILE A 123 3.06 -5.34 9.13
CA ILE A 123 2.55 -6.69 9.39
C ILE A 123 1.61 -7.11 8.25
N GLY A 124 0.68 -6.25 7.85
CA GLY A 124 -0.22 -6.50 6.73
C GLY A 124 0.56 -6.78 5.43
N SER A 125 1.58 -5.97 5.13
CA SER A 125 2.42 -6.15 3.94
C SER A 125 3.14 -7.51 3.97
N ALA A 126 3.74 -7.86 5.11
CA ALA A 126 4.41 -9.15 5.30
C ALA A 126 3.43 -10.33 5.14
N HIS A 127 2.22 -10.23 5.69
CA HIS A 127 1.21 -11.26 5.57
C HIS A 127 0.73 -11.43 4.11
N PHE A 128 0.44 -10.34 3.39
CA PHE A 128 0.06 -10.43 1.97
C PHE A 128 1.20 -10.95 1.08
N LEU A 129 2.45 -10.60 1.38
CA LEU A 129 3.62 -11.17 0.69
C LEU A 129 3.71 -12.68 0.93
N PHE A 130 3.48 -13.13 2.16
CA PHE A 130 3.47 -14.55 2.51
C PHE A 130 2.34 -15.32 1.81
N LEU A 131 1.15 -14.72 1.70
CA LEU A 131 0.01 -15.31 0.97
C LEU A 131 0.29 -15.37 -0.53
N ALA A 132 0.96 -14.36 -1.10
CA ALA A 132 1.32 -14.30 -2.52
C ALA A 132 2.64 -15.01 -2.87
N ARG A 133 3.29 -15.70 -1.92
CA ARG A 133 4.64 -16.25 -2.10
C ARG A 133 4.80 -17.14 -3.33
N ASP A 134 3.80 -17.97 -3.65
CA ASP A 134 3.87 -18.90 -4.79
C ASP A 134 3.92 -18.14 -6.12
N TYR A 135 3.22 -17.00 -6.18
CA TYR A 135 3.29 -16.08 -7.30
C TYR A 135 4.64 -15.34 -7.36
N LEU A 136 5.14 -14.87 -6.22
CA LEU A 136 6.37 -14.08 -6.15
C LEU A 136 7.62 -14.90 -6.46
N VAL A 137 7.67 -16.15 -6.00
CA VAL A 137 8.79 -17.08 -6.22
C VAL A 137 8.80 -17.63 -7.66
N GLN A 138 7.83 -17.26 -8.51
CA GLN A 138 7.64 -17.87 -9.83
C GLN A 138 7.67 -19.40 -9.75
N ARG A 139 7.05 -19.97 -8.70
CA ARG A 139 6.82 -21.42 -8.69
C ARG A 139 5.73 -21.68 -9.71
N ASN A 140 6.19 -21.80 -10.95
CA ASN A 140 5.44 -22.10 -12.15
C ASN A 140 4.78 -23.46 -11.96
N ARG A 141 3.66 -23.51 -11.21
CA ARG A 141 2.69 -24.60 -11.35
C ARG A 141 1.81 -24.25 -12.53
N ARG A 142 2.38 -24.41 -13.72
CA ARG A 142 1.66 -24.72 -14.95
C ARG A 142 2.29 -26.03 -15.48
N GLY A 143 1.72 -27.22 -15.28
CA GLY A 143 0.38 -27.53 -14.81
C GLY A 143 -0.67 -27.18 -15.84
#